data_AF-A0AAD8U4N8-F1
#
_entry.id   AF-A0AAD8U4N8-F1
#
_cell.length_a   1.000
_cell.length_b   1.000
_cell.length_c   1.000
_cell.angle_alpha   90.00
_cell.angle_beta   90.00
_cell.angle_gamma   90.00
#
_symmetry.space_group_name_H-M   'P 1'
#
loop_
_entity.id
_entity.type
_entity.pdbx_description
1 polymer ?
#
loop_
_entity_poly.entity_id
_entity_poly.type
_entity_poly.pdbx_seq_one_letter_code
_entity_poly.pdbx_strand_id
1 'polypeptide(L)'
;MCIVYWACWEPLVSWIMNMQDDDGNTALHLAVEAGSLRMFCYLLGNRQVNLNLVNREGRTPLDIAQSKIPPGGLYSQQNSEALIFRELGLAGAMKGVRRTDHLDDIDTSRIRDDGIDIIEVLKDSTQTLYIGSVLIASVTFGATFAVPGGYIADDHTNGGTPIFSRTYAFDAFVVSNTLAFIFSVTATIALMYSGSPMHNRESRKVHFHIAAYSLALSVKCLASTFALGAYVVLAPVAHRTAVATGVLSCLVLLYDNLDFVWRRLLLLAAARKRKGPISALLWFTGVIVANSLFSFWPLIFIFGWAANASPAPKMEPPMP
;
A
#
# COMPACT_ATOMS: atom_id res chain seq x y z
N MET A 1 -24.33 17.72 -2.36
CA MET A 1 -23.11 17.38 -3.14
C MET A 1 -22.47 18.58 -3.84
N CYS A 2 -23.23 19.48 -4.49
CA CYS A 2 -22.66 20.67 -5.17
C CYS A 2 -22.39 21.89 -4.26
N ILE A 3 -23.10 22.00 -3.13
CA ILE A 3 -23.10 23.20 -2.28
C ILE A 3 -21.75 23.43 -1.58
N VAL A 4 -21.12 22.37 -1.05
CA VAL A 4 -19.81 22.49 -0.35
C VAL A 4 -18.67 22.79 -1.32
N TYR A 5 -18.74 22.29 -2.56
CA TYR A 5 -17.76 22.59 -3.60
C TYR A 5 -17.85 24.06 -4.05
N TRP A 6 -19.06 24.57 -4.25
CA TRP A 6 -19.30 25.98 -4.59
C TRP A 6 -18.97 26.94 -3.44
N ALA A 7 -19.31 26.57 -2.20
CA ALA A 7 -19.03 27.36 -1.00
C ALA A 7 -17.52 27.57 -0.75
N CYS A 8 -16.65 26.65 -1.16
CA CYS A 8 -15.20 26.78 -1.00
C CYS A 8 -14.55 27.79 -1.98
N TRP A 9 -15.30 28.39 -2.91
CA TRP A 9 -14.77 29.27 -3.96
C TRP A 9 -15.16 30.74 -3.82
N GLU A 10 -16.16 31.09 -3.00
CA GLU A 10 -16.53 32.48 -2.74
C GLU A 10 -15.92 33.03 -1.43
N PRO A 11 -15.28 34.22 -1.45
CA PRO A 11 -14.76 34.88 -0.24
C PRO A 11 -15.83 35.22 0.81
N LEU A 12 -17.10 35.29 0.40
CA LEU A 12 -18.26 35.61 1.25
C LEU A 12 -18.68 34.46 2.19
N VAL A 13 -18.09 33.27 2.04
CA VAL A 13 -18.46 32.03 2.76
C VAL A 13 -17.44 31.66 3.86
N SER A 14 -16.43 32.50 4.07
CA SER A 14 -15.38 32.33 5.09
C SER A 14 -15.93 32.08 6.50
N TRP A 15 -17.01 32.76 6.86
CA TRP A 15 -17.61 32.66 8.19
C TRP A 15 -18.41 31.37 8.36
N ILE A 16 -19.07 30.89 7.30
CA ILE A 16 -19.85 29.63 7.29
C ILE A 16 -18.92 28.43 7.54
N MET A 17 -17.71 28.45 6.99
CA MET A 17 -16.75 27.35 7.15
C MET A 17 -16.27 27.16 8.60
N ASN A 18 -16.32 28.21 9.41
CA ASN A 18 -15.96 28.19 10.83
C ASN A 18 -17.18 28.26 11.76
N MET A 19 -18.39 28.22 11.21
CA MET A 19 -19.61 28.16 11.99
C MET A 19 -19.63 26.87 12.81
N GLN A 20 -20.05 27.00 14.05
CA GLN A 20 -20.24 25.89 14.96
C GLN A 20 -21.72 25.52 15.02
N ASP A 21 -22.01 24.23 15.02
CA ASP A 21 -23.35 23.72 15.30
C ASP A 21 -23.72 23.84 16.79
N ASP A 22 -24.87 23.27 17.15
CA ASP A 22 -25.36 23.26 18.53
C ASP A 22 -24.42 22.55 19.52
N ASP A 23 -23.48 21.73 19.05
CA ASP A 23 -22.49 21.02 19.88
C ASP A 23 -21.12 21.72 19.86
N GLY A 24 -20.99 22.85 19.16
CA GLY A 24 -19.71 23.53 18.98
C GLY A 24 -18.87 22.92 17.86
N ASN A 25 -19.35 21.93 17.11
CA ASN A 25 -18.58 21.31 16.04
C ASN A 25 -18.61 22.18 14.79
N THR A 26 -17.43 22.41 14.22
CA THR A 26 -17.31 23.03 12.90
C THR A 26 -17.48 21.99 11.79
N ALA A 27 -17.66 22.44 10.54
CA ALA A 27 -17.66 21.56 9.38
C ALA A 27 -16.41 20.65 9.32
N LEU A 28 -15.27 21.12 9.84
CA LEU A 28 -14.04 20.33 9.94
C LEU A 28 -14.13 19.23 11.00
N HIS A 29 -14.74 19.48 12.16
CA HIS A 29 -14.96 18.45 13.19
C HIS A 29 -15.81 17.32 12.62
N LEU A 30 -16.93 17.65 11.96
CA LEU A 30 -17.83 16.67 11.35
C LEU A 30 -17.17 15.87 10.23
N ALA A 31 -16.33 16.52 9.41
CA ALA A 31 -15.59 15.83 8.33
C ALA A 31 -14.58 14.82 8.89
N VAL A 32 -13.92 15.15 10.00
CA VAL A 32 -13.00 14.27 10.72
C VAL A 32 -13.75 13.13 11.40
N GLU A 33 -14.86 13.45 12.07
CA GLU A 33 -15.69 12.48 12.79
C GLU A 33 -16.29 11.42 11.85
N ALA A 34 -16.67 11.84 10.65
CA ALA A 34 -17.16 10.96 9.59
C ALA A 34 -16.06 10.17 8.85
N GLY A 35 -14.77 10.40 9.15
CA GLY A 35 -13.65 9.76 8.44
C GLY A 35 -13.55 10.14 6.95
N SER A 36 -14.21 11.21 6.51
CA SER A 36 -14.35 11.52 5.09
C SER A 36 -13.14 12.31 4.58
N LEU A 37 -12.14 11.58 4.07
CA LEU A 37 -10.90 12.17 3.50
C LEU A 37 -11.20 13.24 2.44
N ARG A 38 -12.24 13.02 1.62
CA ARG A 38 -12.61 13.95 0.55
C ARG A 38 -13.13 15.29 1.09
N MET A 39 -14.04 15.26 2.06
CA MET A 39 -14.58 16.46 2.69
C MET A 39 -13.51 17.20 3.48
N PHE A 40 -12.68 16.44 4.20
CA PHE A 40 -11.51 16.96 4.89
C PHE A 40 -10.57 17.72 3.94
N CYS A 41 -10.21 17.14 2.78
CA CYS A 41 -9.34 17.79 1.79
C CYS A 41 -9.92 19.11 1.25
N TYR A 42 -11.24 19.16 0.99
CA TYR A 42 -11.88 20.38 0.50
C TYR A 42 -11.84 21.51 1.55
N LEU A 43 -12.07 21.19 2.82
CA LEU A 43 -12.00 22.14 3.93
C LEU A 43 -10.57 22.57 4.21
N LEU A 44 -9.63 21.63 4.29
CA LEU A 44 -8.22 21.89 4.56
C LEU A 44 -7.57 22.81 3.50
N GLY A 45 -8.00 22.65 2.24
CA GLY A 45 -7.55 23.46 1.12
C GLY A 45 -7.97 24.93 1.17
N ASN A 46 -8.90 25.31 2.05
CA ASN A 46 -9.27 26.71 2.24
C ASN A 46 -8.49 27.30 3.44
N ARG A 47 -7.68 28.34 3.18
CA ARG A 47 -6.85 28.99 4.20
C ARG A 47 -7.65 29.68 5.30
N GLN A 48 -8.92 29.98 5.06
CA GLN A 48 -9.81 30.62 6.02
C GLN A 48 -10.36 29.65 7.08
N VAL A 49 -10.21 28.33 6.90
CA VAL A 49 -10.66 27.33 7.86
C VAL A 49 -9.71 27.29 9.05
N ASN A 50 -10.26 27.58 10.23
CA ASN A 50 -9.53 27.51 11.49
C ASN A 50 -9.45 26.06 11.98
N LEU A 51 -8.22 25.56 12.12
CA LEU A 51 -7.96 24.18 12.53
C LEU A 51 -8.02 23.96 14.03
N ASN A 52 -8.03 25.03 14.82
CA ASN A 52 -7.83 24.98 16.28
C ASN A 52 -9.08 25.39 17.05
N LEU A 53 -10.23 25.53 16.38
CA LEU A 53 -11.49 25.76 17.06
C LEU A 53 -11.83 24.53 17.91
N VAL A 54 -12.34 24.78 19.11
CA VAL A 54 -12.75 23.73 20.04
C VAL A 54 -14.26 23.61 20.05
N ASN A 55 -14.78 22.39 20.09
CA ASN A 55 -16.20 22.14 20.33
C ASN A 55 -16.59 22.37 21.80
N ARG A 56 -17.86 22.20 22.18
CA ARG A 56 -18.32 22.40 23.57
C ARG A 56 -17.66 21.46 24.57
N GLU A 57 -17.18 20.32 24.11
CA GLU A 57 -16.43 19.39 24.94
C GLU A 57 -14.95 19.79 25.07
N GLY A 58 -14.48 20.79 24.32
CA GLY A 58 -13.08 21.22 24.27
C GLY A 58 -12.20 20.40 23.31
N ARG A 59 -12.78 19.62 22.38
CA ARG A 59 -12.02 18.90 21.33
C ARG A 59 -11.70 19.82 20.20
N THR A 60 -10.45 19.80 19.75
CA THR A 60 -10.09 20.26 18.41
C THR A 60 -10.36 19.15 17.37
N PRO A 61 -10.40 19.47 16.07
CA PRO A 61 -10.44 18.45 15.01
C PRO A 61 -9.28 17.46 15.09
N LEU A 62 -8.11 17.89 15.59
CA LEU A 62 -6.95 17.00 15.78
C LEU A 62 -7.20 15.99 16.91
N ASP A 63 -7.88 16.39 17.99
CA ASP A 63 -8.22 15.51 19.11
C ASP A 63 -9.26 14.46 18.69
N ILE A 64 -10.26 14.84 17.90
CA ILE A 64 -11.22 13.90 17.31
C ILE A 64 -10.51 12.91 16.37
N ALA A 65 -9.62 13.42 15.51
CA ALA A 65 -8.87 12.57 14.58
C ALA A 65 -8.02 11.55 15.34
N GLN A 66 -7.46 11.92 16.50
CA GLN A 66 -6.69 11.01 17.33
C GLN A 66 -7.58 9.95 17.99
N SER A 67 -8.74 10.32 18.53
CA SER A 67 -9.64 9.35 19.18
C SER A 67 -10.28 8.37 18.20
N LYS A 68 -10.37 8.74 16.92
CA LYS A 68 -10.79 7.85 15.83
C LYS A 68 -9.70 6.88 15.39
N ILE A 69 -8.43 7.11 15.74
CA ILE A 69 -7.38 6.14 15.44
C ILE A 69 -7.48 5.03 16.49
N PRO A 70 -7.91 3.81 16.11
CA PRO A 70 -8.04 2.73 17.08
C PRO A 70 -6.70 2.41 17.77
N PRO A 71 -6.75 2.10 19.08
CA PRO A 71 -5.58 1.79 19.91
C PRO A 71 -4.95 0.48 19.46
N GLY A 72 -3.96 0.57 18.59
CA GLY A 72 -3.37 -0.64 18.03
C GLY A 72 -2.34 -0.44 16.95
N GLY A 73 -2.27 0.71 16.26
CA GLY A 73 -1.27 0.94 15.22
C GLY A 73 -1.28 -0.09 14.08
N LEU A 74 -2.31 -0.94 14.01
CA LEU A 74 -2.49 -2.03 13.03
C LEU A 74 -3.16 -1.52 11.76
N TYR A 75 -3.88 -0.40 11.85
CA TYR A 75 -4.47 0.22 10.68
C TYR A 75 -3.40 1.00 9.92
N SER A 76 -3.26 0.63 8.66
CA SER A 76 -2.20 1.07 7.77
C SER A 76 -2.04 2.59 7.78
N GLN A 77 -0.83 3.06 7.45
CA GLN A 77 -0.58 4.47 7.12
C GLN A 77 -1.47 5.01 5.98
N GLN A 78 -2.36 4.20 5.41
CA GLN A 78 -3.24 4.53 4.29
C GLN A 78 -4.73 4.62 4.70
N ASN A 79 -5.11 4.30 5.96
CA ASN A 79 -6.49 4.53 6.40
C ASN A 79 -6.82 6.03 6.38
N SER A 80 -8.03 6.36 5.95
CA SER A 80 -8.53 7.73 5.83
C SER A 80 -8.35 8.56 7.11
N GLU A 81 -8.66 7.99 8.28
CA GLU A 81 -8.56 8.65 9.58
C GLU A 81 -7.10 8.95 9.99
N ALA A 82 -6.20 7.99 9.79
CA ALA A 82 -4.77 8.16 10.06
C ALA A 82 -4.13 9.21 9.14
N LEU A 83 -4.59 9.26 7.87
CA LEU A 83 -4.19 10.29 6.93
C LEU A 83 -4.69 11.66 7.36
N ILE A 84 -5.97 11.78 7.74
CA ILE A 84 -6.57 13.03 8.24
C ILE A 84 -5.80 13.55 9.45
N PHE A 85 -5.50 12.70 10.44
CA PHE A 85 -4.72 13.05 11.63
C PHE A 85 -3.33 13.58 11.28
N ARG A 86 -2.59 12.84 10.43
CA ARG A 86 -1.23 13.24 10.01
C ARG A 86 -1.24 14.58 9.28
N GLU A 87 -2.23 14.78 8.41
CA GLU A 87 -2.33 15.99 7.58
C GLU A 87 -2.78 17.20 8.40
N LEU A 88 -3.67 17.02 9.39
CA LEU A 88 -3.97 18.05 10.38
C LEU A 88 -2.71 18.48 11.14
N GLY A 89 -1.91 17.52 11.63
CA GLY A 89 -0.65 17.80 12.29
C GLY A 89 0.35 18.53 11.39
N LEU A 90 0.51 18.07 10.14
CA LEU A 90 1.36 18.74 9.14
C LEU A 90 0.85 20.13 8.77
N ALA A 91 -0.45 20.39 8.86
CA ALA A 91 -1.06 21.69 8.61
C ALA A 91 -0.95 22.66 9.79
N GLY A 92 -0.35 22.22 10.91
CA GLY A 92 -0.13 23.04 12.11
C GLY A 92 -1.34 23.07 13.06
N ALA A 93 -2.25 22.09 12.97
CA ALA A 93 -3.30 21.95 13.96
C ALA A 93 -2.69 21.66 15.34
N MET A 94 -3.22 22.31 16.37
CA MET A 94 -2.81 22.10 17.76
C MET A 94 -3.86 21.26 18.49
N LYS A 95 -3.42 20.49 19.47
CA LYS A 95 -4.33 19.81 20.40
C LYS A 95 -4.92 20.81 21.38
N GLY A 96 -6.18 20.60 21.77
CA GLY A 96 -6.85 21.43 22.76
C GLY A 96 -6.24 21.27 24.15
N VAL A 97 -6.28 22.33 24.96
CA VAL A 97 -5.93 22.25 26.39
C VAL A 97 -7.13 21.67 27.13
N ARG A 98 -7.00 20.45 27.66
CA ARG A 98 -8.07 19.71 28.34
C ARG A 98 -7.64 19.15 29.69
N ARG A 99 -8.63 18.96 30.57
CA ARG A 99 -8.47 18.23 31.85
C ARG A 99 -8.43 16.72 31.57
N THR A 100 -7.42 16.06 32.09
CA THR A 100 -7.06 14.67 31.78
C THR A 100 -8.02 13.64 32.40
N ASP A 101 -8.70 14.00 33.48
CA ASP A 101 -9.33 13.06 34.42
C ASP A 101 -10.60 12.38 33.88
N HIS A 102 -11.34 13.03 32.97
CA HIS A 102 -12.54 12.46 32.35
C HIS A 102 -12.25 11.68 31.05
N LEU A 103 -11.03 11.78 30.52
CA LEU A 103 -10.62 11.08 29.30
C LEU A 103 -10.36 9.60 29.57
N ASP A 104 -9.73 9.30 30.71
CA ASP A 104 -9.29 7.93 31.00
C ASP A 104 -10.48 6.96 31.03
N ASP A 105 -11.64 7.30 31.62
CA ASP A 105 -12.76 6.34 31.70
C ASP A 105 -13.48 6.11 30.35
N ILE A 106 -13.71 7.18 29.57
CA ILE A 106 -14.41 7.08 28.27
C ILE A 106 -13.49 6.48 27.21
N ASP A 107 -12.23 6.89 27.16
CA ASP A 107 -11.27 6.29 26.23
C ASP A 107 -10.97 4.85 26.65
N THR A 108 -10.82 4.52 27.94
CA THR A 108 -10.55 3.12 28.36
C THR A 108 -11.70 2.19 28.00
N SER A 109 -12.96 2.62 28.16
CA SER A 109 -14.12 1.81 27.76
C SER A 109 -14.22 1.61 26.25
N ARG A 110 -14.02 2.68 25.45
CA ARG A 110 -13.97 2.59 23.98
C ARG A 110 -12.80 1.75 23.49
N ILE A 111 -11.61 1.94 24.05
CA ILE A 111 -10.40 1.17 23.76
C ILE A 111 -10.62 -0.33 23.99
N ARG A 112 -11.39 -0.68 25.02
CA ARG A 112 -11.72 -2.05 25.36
C ARG A 112 -12.70 -2.66 24.36
N ASP A 113 -13.75 -1.94 23.98
CA ASP A 113 -14.77 -2.38 23.03
C ASP A 113 -14.19 -2.51 21.61
N ASP A 114 -13.58 -1.44 21.10
CA ASP A 114 -12.87 -1.43 19.81
C ASP A 114 -11.76 -2.49 19.79
N GLY A 115 -11.09 -2.70 20.94
CA GLY A 115 -10.04 -3.70 21.07
C GLY A 115 -10.52 -5.13 20.83
N ILE A 116 -11.75 -5.47 21.23
CA ILE A 116 -12.34 -6.79 21.04
C ILE A 116 -12.66 -7.00 19.56
N ASP A 117 -13.37 -6.06 18.94
CA ASP A 117 -13.73 -6.11 17.53
C ASP A 117 -12.49 -6.16 16.63
N ILE A 118 -11.45 -5.39 16.94
CA ILE A 118 -10.19 -5.39 16.19
C ILE A 118 -9.50 -6.75 16.27
N ILE A 119 -9.53 -7.42 17.43
CA ILE A 119 -8.89 -8.73 17.59
C ILE A 119 -9.62 -9.77 16.74
N GLU A 120 -10.96 -9.72 16.70
CA GLU A 120 -11.77 -10.61 15.88
C GLU A 120 -11.52 -10.39 14.38
N VAL A 121 -11.61 -9.14 13.91
CA VAL A 121 -11.32 -8.78 12.52
C VAL A 121 -9.89 -9.14 12.10
N LEU A 122 -8.91 -8.94 12.99
CA LEU A 122 -7.51 -9.30 12.74
C LEU A 122 -7.35 -10.83 12.65
N LYS A 123 -8.04 -11.60 13.48
CA LYS A 123 -8.00 -13.06 13.44
C LYS A 123 -8.52 -13.59 12.11
N ASP A 124 -9.67 -13.11 11.65
CA ASP A 124 -10.24 -13.51 10.36
C ASP A 124 -9.37 -13.06 9.17
N SER A 125 -8.82 -11.84 9.27
CA SER A 125 -7.91 -11.30 8.25
C SER A 125 -6.61 -12.11 8.19
N THR A 126 -5.97 -12.40 9.33
CA THR A 126 -4.73 -13.19 9.39
C THR A 126 -4.94 -14.61 8.88
N GLN A 127 -6.08 -15.25 9.16
CA GLN A 127 -6.42 -16.56 8.60
C GLN A 127 -6.52 -16.52 7.08
N THR A 128 -7.23 -15.52 6.54
CA THR A 128 -7.38 -15.34 5.09
C THR A 128 -6.02 -15.10 4.41
N LEU A 129 -5.20 -14.21 4.99
CA LEU A 129 -3.86 -13.90 4.48
C LEU A 129 -2.92 -15.11 4.58
N TYR A 130 -3.04 -15.92 5.64
CA TYR A 130 -2.26 -17.14 5.84
C TYR A 130 -2.58 -18.20 4.79
N ILE A 131 -3.86 -18.40 4.47
CA ILE A 131 -4.27 -19.29 3.39
C ILE A 131 -3.71 -18.80 2.05
N GLY A 132 -3.80 -17.49 1.79
CA GLY A 132 -3.25 -16.86 0.59
C GLY A 132 -1.74 -17.05 0.46
N SER A 133 -0.98 -16.85 1.53
CA SER A 133 0.49 -17.02 1.51
C SER A 133 0.90 -18.47 1.28
N VAL A 134 0.20 -19.43 1.90
CA VAL A 134 0.48 -20.85 1.66
C VAL A 134 0.17 -21.24 0.21
N LEU A 135 -0.95 -20.77 -0.36
CA LEU A 135 -1.31 -21.00 -1.76
C LEU A 135 -0.26 -20.46 -2.74
N ILE A 136 0.22 -19.23 -2.53
CA ILE A 136 1.27 -18.65 -3.38
C ILE A 136 2.57 -19.45 -3.28
N ALA A 137 2.95 -19.89 -2.07
CA ALA A 137 4.11 -20.77 -1.88
C ALA A 137 3.93 -22.10 -2.63
N SER A 138 2.74 -22.71 -2.60
CA SER A 138 2.46 -23.95 -3.34
C SER A 138 2.53 -23.76 -4.85
N VAL A 139 1.95 -22.68 -5.39
CA VAL A 139 1.98 -22.40 -6.84
C VAL A 139 3.41 -22.15 -7.33
N THR A 140 4.19 -21.37 -6.59
CA THR A 140 5.60 -21.07 -6.94
C THR A 140 6.51 -22.29 -6.78
N PHE A 141 6.27 -23.13 -5.78
CA PHE A 141 6.95 -24.42 -5.64
C PHE A 141 6.66 -25.33 -6.85
N GLY A 142 5.39 -25.45 -7.25
CA GLY A 142 5.01 -26.21 -8.45
C GLY A 142 5.63 -25.66 -9.73
N ALA A 143 5.63 -24.33 -9.91
CA ALA A 143 6.21 -23.66 -11.06
C ALA A 143 7.73 -23.86 -11.20
N THR A 144 8.43 -24.23 -10.11
CA THR A 144 9.86 -24.54 -10.13
C THR A 144 10.16 -25.83 -10.90
N PHE A 145 9.25 -26.81 -10.85
CA PHE A 145 9.40 -28.09 -11.55
C PHE A 145 8.62 -28.15 -12.86
N ALA A 146 7.57 -27.35 -12.99
CA ALA A 146 6.80 -27.20 -14.23
C ALA A 146 7.34 -26.04 -15.08
N VAL A 147 8.63 -26.13 -15.47
CA VAL A 147 9.28 -25.03 -16.20
C VAL A 147 8.69 -24.85 -17.61
N PRO A 148 8.46 -23.60 -18.04
CA PRO A 148 7.98 -23.31 -19.39
C PRO A 148 9.02 -23.77 -20.43
N GLY A 149 8.58 -24.56 -21.41
CA GLY A 149 9.44 -25.13 -22.46
C GLY A 149 9.95 -26.55 -22.17
N GLY A 150 9.84 -27.05 -20.94
CA GLY A 150 10.29 -28.40 -20.60
C GLY A 150 11.82 -28.57 -20.54
N TYR A 151 12.26 -29.83 -20.59
CA TYR A 151 13.65 -30.24 -20.37
C TYR A 151 14.28 -30.79 -21.65
N ILE A 152 15.59 -30.59 -21.79
CA ILE A 152 16.39 -31.21 -22.85
C ILE A 152 16.48 -32.71 -22.57
N ALA A 153 16.27 -33.52 -23.60
CA ALA A 153 16.38 -34.98 -23.52
C ALA A 153 17.80 -35.43 -23.10
N ASP A 154 17.87 -36.54 -22.36
CA ASP A 154 19.09 -37.04 -21.70
C ASP A 154 20.23 -37.42 -22.66
N ASP A 155 19.94 -37.52 -23.96
CA ASP A 155 20.92 -37.86 -25.00
C ASP A 155 21.91 -36.70 -25.31
N HIS A 156 21.73 -35.52 -24.70
CA HIS A 156 22.61 -34.36 -24.85
C HIS A 156 23.53 -34.19 -23.62
N THR A 157 24.68 -33.54 -23.79
CA THR A 157 25.62 -33.22 -22.69
C THR A 157 25.01 -32.40 -21.55
N ASN A 158 23.87 -31.73 -21.78
CA ASN A 158 23.11 -30.96 -20.80
C ASN A 158 21.68 -31.52 -20.58
N GLY A 159 21.51 -32.84 -20.72
CA GLY A 159 20.25 -33.54 -20.44
C GLY A 159 19.67 -33.17 -19.07
N GLY A 160 18.35 -33.00 -18.99
CA GLY A 160 17.66 -32.59 -17.76
C GLY A 160 17.72 -31.10 -17.42
N THR A 161 18.38 -30.27 -18.24
CA THR A 161 18.32 -28.79 -18.08
C THR A 161 17.13 -28.17 -18.84
N PRO A 162 16.57 -27.04 -18.37
CA PRO A 162 15.50 -26.35 -19.09
C PRO A 162 15.97 -25.87 -20.47
N ILE A 163 15.11 -26.01 -21.50
CA ILE A 163 15.44 -25.64 -22.89
C ILE A 163 15.83 -24.15 -23.00
N PHE A 164 15.20 -23.28 -22.21
CA PHE A 164 15.42 -21.84 -22.24
C PHE A 164 16.46 -21.31 -21.24
N SER A 165 17.28 -22.18 -20.65
CA SER A 165 18.26 -21.88 -19.58
C SER A 165 19.33 -20.79 -19.86
N ARG A 166 19.30 -20.14 -21.02
CA ARG A 166 20.22 -19.04 -21.40
C ARG A 166 19.52 -17.79 -21.92
N THR A 167 18.20 -17.73 -21.75
CA THR A 167 17.41 -16.58 -22.21
C THR A 167 17.15 -15.64 -21.05
N TYR A 168 17.34 -14.33 -21.26
CA TYR A 168 17.03 -13.29 -20.29
C TYR A 168 15.65 -13.45 -19.62
N ALA A 169 14.61 -13.73 -20.42
CA ALA A 169 13.25 -13.91 -19.91
C ALA A 169 13.10 -15.14 -19.00
N PHE A 170 13.88 -16.19 -19.24
CA PHE A 170 13.88 -17.40 -18.41
C PHE A 170 14.62 -17.17 -17.08
N ASP A 171 15.75 -16.49 -17.10
CA ASP A 171 16.47 -16.12 -15.87
C ASP A 171 15.61 -15.21 -14.99
N ALA A 172 14.96 -14.21 -15.59
CA ALA A 172 14.03 -13.34 -14.89
C ALA A 172 12.82 -14.13 -14.32
N PHE A 173 12.30 -15.11 -15.06
CA PHE A 173 11.22 -15.98 -14.59
C PHE A 173 11.63 -16.77 -13.34
N VAL A 174 12.81 -17.41 -13.35
CA VAL A 174 13.30 -18.20 -12.22
C VAL A 174 13.53 -17.32 -10.98
N VAL A 175 14.17 -16.15 -11.13
CA VAL A 175 14.40 -15.22 -10.02
C VAL A 175 13.08 -14.65 -9.48
N SER A 176 12.13 -14.30 -10.36
CA SER A 176 10.81 -13.84 -9.95
C SER A 176 10.04 -14.91 -9.17
N ASN A 177 10.09 -16.18 -9.61
CA ASN A 177 9.43 -17.30 -8.96
C ASN A 177 10.01 -17.60 -7.57
N THR A 178 11.34 -17.60 -7.47
CA THR A 178 12.05 -17.83 -6.20
C THR A 178 11.80 -16.72 -5.19
N LEU A 179 11.82 -15.45 -5.61
CA LEU A 179 11.47 -14.33 -4.72
C LEU A 179 10.01 -14.40 -4.28
N ALA A 180 9.09 -14.74 -5.18
CA ALA A 180 7.69 -14.95 -4.82
C ALA A 180 7.54 -16.01 -3.72
N PHE A 181 8.24 -17.16 -3.85
CA PHE A 181 8.26 -18.22 -2.84
C PHE A 181 8.83 -17.74 -1.50
N ILE A 182 10.01 -17.12 -1.50
CA ILE A 182 10.69 -16.65 -0.28
C ILE A 182 9.80 -15.66 0.47
N PHE A 183 9.28 -14.64 -0.21
CA PHE A 183 8.40 -13.65 0.41
C PHE A 183 7.08 -14.25 0.92
N SER A 184 6.59 -15.31 0.28
CA SER A 184 5.40 -16.02 0.73
C SER A 184 5.66 -16.81 2.01
N VAL A 185 6.78 -17.52 2.08
CA VAL A 185 7.17 -18.28 3.28
C VAL A 185 7.47 -17.34 4.44
N THR A 186 8.15 -16.22 4.21
CA THR A 186 8.37 -15.20 5.26
C THR A 186 7.06 -14.59 5.74
N ALA A 187 6.09 -14.36 4.84
CA ALA A 187 4.75 -13.92 5.22
C ALA A 187 4.03 -14.96 6.10
N THR A 188 4.08 -16.25 5.74
CA THR A 188 3.47 -17.34 6.52
C THR A 188 4.06 -17.40 7.93
N ILE A 189 5.40 -17.37 8.06
CA ILE A 189 6.08 -17.39 9.36
C ILE A 189 5.72 -16.15 10.18
N ALA A 190 5.71 -14.97 9.58
CA ALA A 190 5.35 -13.74 10.26
C ALA A 190 3.88 -13.72 10.71
N LEU A 191 2.95 -14.29 9.93
CA LEU A 191 1.55 -14.48 10.32
C LEU A 191 1.41 -15.46 11.50
N MET A 192 2.19 -16.54 11.53
CA MET A 192 2.20 -17.47 12.67
C MET A 192 2.64 -16.78 13.96
N TYR A 193 3.67 -15.94 13.91
CA TYR A 193 4.09 -15.14 15.07
C TYR A 193 3.05 -14.09 15.47
N SER A 194 2.39 -13.46 14.49
CA SER A 194 1.30 -12.50 14.74
C SER A 194 0.09 -13.13 15.41
N GLY A 195 -0.27 -14.36 15.05
CA GLY A 195 -1.42 -15.08 15.60
C GLY A 195 -1.16 -15.78 16.94
N SER A 196 0.11 -15.96 17.32
CA SER A 196 0.48 -16.65 18.56
C SER A 196 0.26 -15.75 19.79
N PRO A 197 -0.45 -16.24 20.84
CA PRO A 197 -0.62 -15.50 22.08
C PRO A 197 0.66 -15.42 22.92
N MET A 198 1.73 -16.13 22.54
CA MET A 198 3.00 -16.19 23.28
C MET A 198 3.84 -14.91 23.14
N HIS A 199 3.53 -14.05 22.17
CA HIS A 199 4.31 -12.83 21.90
C HIS A 199 3.59 -11.58 22.41
N ASN A 200 4.38 -10.61 22.87
CA ASN A 200 3.88 -9.32 23.34
C ASN A 200 2.97 -8.65 22.30
N ARG A 201 1.97 -7.89 22.77
CA ARG A 201 1.00 -7.19 21.90
C ARG A 201 1.69 -6.32 20.85
N GLU A 202 2.78 -5.64 21.20
CA GLU A 202 3.54 -4.81 20.27
C GLU A 202 4.33 -5.63 19.24
N SER A 203 4.96 -6.73 19.65
CA SER A 203 5.69 -7.61 18.74
C SER A 203 4.77 -8.23 17.69
N ARG A 204 3.56 -8.65 18.08
CA ARG A 204 2.56 -9.17 17.14
C ARG A 204 2.21 -8.18 16.04
N LYS A 205 2.09 -6.89 16.38
CA LYS A 205 1.81 -5.82 15.39
C LYS A 205 2.95 -5.68 14.38
N VAL A 206 4.19 -5.71 14.86
CA VAL A 206 5.36 -5.62 13.99
C VAL A 206 5.39 -6.81 13.04
N HIS A 207 5.17 -8.03 13.53
CA HIS A 207 5.10 -9.23 12.70
C HIS A 207 3.94 -9.17 11.69
N PHE A 208 2.78 -8.66 12.07
CA PHE A 208 1.66 -8.47 11.14
C PHE A 208 2.01 -7.52 10.00
N HIS A 209 2.63 -6.37 10.30
CA HIS A 209 3.07 -5.41 9.28
C HIS A 209 4.13 -6.01 8.35
N ILE A 210 5.11 -6.73 8.91
CA ILE A 210 6.12 -7.45 8.11
C ILE A 210 5.46 -8.49 7.21
N ALA A 211 4.46 -9.22 7.72
CA ALA A 211 3.76 -10.23 6.97
C ALA A 211 2.95 -9.66 5.81
N ALA A 212 2.14 -8.63 6.08
CA ALA A 212 1.34 -7.95 5.06
C ALA A 212 2.22 -7.37 3.96
N TYR A 213 3.35 -6.76 4.33
CA TYR A 213 4.32 -6.23 3.37
C TYR A 213 4.96 -7.35 2.53
N SER A 214 5.44 -8.43 3.17
CA SER A 214 6.04 -9.57 2.47
C SER A 214 5.05 -10.23 1.51
N LEU A 215 3.79 -10.41 1.94
CA LEU A 215 2.76 -11.00 1.09
C LEU A 215 2.45 -10.11 -0.13
N ALA A 216 2.36 -8.79 0.06
CA ALA A 216 2.16 -7.85 -1.04
C ALA A 216 3.31 -7.90 -2.07
N LEU A 217 4.56 -8.05 -1.62
CA LEU A 217 5.69 -8.27 -2.53
C LEU A 217 5.60 -9.62 -3.24
N SER A 218 5.22 -10.69 -2.52
CA SER A 218 5.05 -12.03 -3.09
C SER A 218 4.04 -12.04 -4.23
N VAL A 219 2.89 -11.38 -4.08
CA VAL A 219 1.87 -11.25 -5.13
C VAL A 219 2.42 -10.51 -6.36
N LYS A 220 3.19 -9.43 -6.16
CA LYS A 220 3.81 -8.66 -7.25
C LYS A 220 4.83 -9.50 -8.03
N CYS A 221 5.68 -10.25 -7.31
CA CYS A 221 6.61 -11.20 -7.91
C CYS A 221 5.87 -12.34 -8.63
N LEU A 222 4.80 -12.89 -8.06
CA LEU A 222 4.01 -13.95 -8.71
C LEU A 222 3.37 -13.47 -10.03
N ALA A 223 2.82 -12.26 -10.05
CA ALA A 223 2.26 -11.66 -11.27
C ALA A 223 3.34 -11.47 -12.36
N SER A 224 4.55 -11.04 -11.96
CA SER A 224 5.71 -10.95 -12.84
C SER A 224 6.15 -12.33 -13.36
N THR A 225 6.17 -13.35 -12.50
CA THR A 225 6.48 -14.74 -12.86
C THR A 225 5.51 -15.27 -13.90
N PHE A 226 4.21 -15.01 -13.72
CA PHE A 226 3.20 -15.40 -14.71
C PHE A 226 3.43 -14.71 -16.05
N ALA A 227 3.68 -13.40 -16.06
CA ALA A 227 3.95 -12.64 -17.28
C ALA A 227 5.19 -13.15 -18.02
N LEU A 228 6.29 -13.40 -17.30
CA LEU A 228 7.54 -13.89 -17.87
C LEU A 228 7.43 -15.33 -18.35
N GLY A 229 6.76 -16.20 -17.58
CA GLY A 229 6.50 -17.59 -17.98
C GLY A 229 5.65 -17.67 -19.24
N ALA A 230 4.58 -16.89 -19.32
CA ALA A 230 3.75 -16.77 -20.52
C ALA A 230 4.55 -16.22 -21.71
N TYR A 231 5.42 -15.23 -21.49
CA TYR A 231 6.28 -14.67 -22.53
C TYR A 231 7.26 -15.71 -23.09
N VAL A 232 7.92 -16.50 -22.23
CA VAL A 232 8.86 -17.55 -22.67
C VAL A 232 8.16 -18.59 -23.56
N VAL A 233 6.93 -18.98 -23.23
CA VAL A 233 6.18 -19.97 -24.02
C VAL A 233 5.61 -19.38 -25.31
N LEU A 234 5.05 -18.17 -25.26
CA LEU A 234 4.27 -17.59 -26.36
C LEU A 234 5.10 -16.75 -27.33
N ALA A 235 6.25 -16.21 -26.92
CA ALA A 235 7.09 -15.38 -27.78
C ALA A 235 7.43 -16.02 -29.16
N PRO A 236 7.79 -17.32 -29.25
CA PRO A 236 8.13 -17.91 -30.55
C PRO A 236 6.93 -18.18 -31.46
N VAL A 237 5.73 -18.39 -30.90
CA VAL A 237 4.53 -18.81 -31.67
C VAL A 237 3.59 -17.64 -31.95
N ALA A 238 3.40 -16.75 -30.98
CA ALA A 238 2.40 -15.71 -31.01
C ALA A 238 2.88 -14.47 -30.22
N HIS A 239 3.83 -13.73 -30.79
CA HIS A 239 4.41 -12.55 -30.13
C HIS A 239 3.35 -11.52 -29.68
N ARG A 240 2.27 -11.33 -30.45
CA ARG A 240 1.18 -10.41 -30.09
C ARG A 240 0.45 -10.83 -28.80
N THR A 241 0.20 -12.13 -28.60
CA THR A 241 -0.47 -12.61 -27.40
C THR A 241 0.47 -12.56 -26.19
N ALA A 242 1.76 -12.83 -26.39
CA ALA A 242 2.79 -12.68 -25.36
C ALA A 242 2.89 -11.24 -24.82
N VAL A 243 2.90 -10.24 -25.72
CA VAL A 243 2.90 -8.83 -25.33
C VAL A 243 1.60 -8.45 -24.64
N ALA A 244 0.45 -8.91 -25.15
CA ALA A 244 -0.85 -8.65 -24.51
C ALA A 244 -0.94 -9.21 -23.09
N THR A 245 -0.43 -10.43 -22.85
CA THR A 245 -0.35 -11.02 -21.51
C THR A 245 0.55 -10.21 -20.58
N GLY A 246 1.70 -9.74 -21.07
CA GLY A 246 2.58 -8.87 -20.29
C GLY A 246 1.92 -7.55 -19.90
N VAL A 247 1.25 -6.88 -20.84
CA VAL A 247 0.53 -5.63 -20.59
C VAL A 247 -0.59 -5.83 -19.57
N LEU A 248 -1.36 -6.91 -19.70
CA LEU A 248 -2.45 -7.22 -18.76
C LEU A 248 -1.93 -7.46 -17.34
N SER A 249 -0.82 -8.21 -17.19
CA SER A 249 -0.17 -8.41 -15.90
C SER A 249 0.36 -7.10 -15.30
N CYS A 250 0.89 -6.20 -16.12
CA CYS A 250 1.29 -4.86 -15.67
C CYS A 250 0.10 -4.03 -15.15
N LEU A 251 -1.07 -4.12 -15.78
CA LEU A 251 -2.28 -3.43 -15.31
C LEU A 251 -2.70 -3.90 -13.91
N VAL A 252 -2.60 -5.19 -13.63
CA VAL A 252 -2.88 -5.75 -12.29
C VAL A 252 -1.91 -5.19 -11.23
N LEU A 253 -0.63 -5.06 -11.57
CA LEU A 253 0.37 -4.45 -10.68
C LEU A 253 0.11 -2.95 -10.40
N LEU A 254 -0.42 -2.24 -11.39
CA LEU A 254 -0.76 -0.82 -11.26
C LEU A 254 -2.02 -0.59 -10.43
N TYR A 255 -2.97 -1.52 -10.45
CA TYR A 255 -4.24 -1.39 -9.72
C TYR A 255 -4.05 -1.12 -8.22
N ASP A 256 -3.16 -1.85 -7.55
CA ASP A 256 -2.82 -1.66 -6.12
C ASP A 256 -2.31 -0.23 -5.85
N ASN A 257 -1.61 0.36 -6.81
CA ASN A 257 -1.06 1.70 -6.69
C ASN A 257 -2.09 2.80 -7.01
N LEU A 258 -3.21 2.49 -7.69
CA LEU A 258 -4.21 3.49 -8.07
C LEU A 258 -4.90 4.08 -6.85
N ASP A 259 -5.34 3.27 -5.88
CA ASP A 259 -5.99 3.79 -4.67
C ASP A 259 -5.01 4.64 -3.83
N PHE A 260 -3.76 4.18 -3.71
CA PHE A 260 -2.69 4.94 -3.05
C PHE A 260 -2.45 6.29 -3.71
N VAL A 261 -2.27 6.30 -5.03
CA VAL A 261 -2.03 7.53 -5.81
C VAL A 261 -3.24 8.45 -5.74
N TRP A 262 -4.46 7.91 -5.82
CA TRP A 262 -5.69 8.70 -5.74
C TRP A 262 -5.85 9.42 -4.41
N ARG A 263 -5.67 8.72 -3.28
CA ARG A 263 -5.70 9.33 -1.94
C ARG A 263 -4.65 10.43 -1.78
N ARG A 264 -3.44 10.19 -2.29
CA ARG A 264 -2.35 11.18 -2.28
C ARG A 264 -2.65 12.38 -3.18
N LEU A 265 -3.29 12.18 -4.34
CA LEU A 265 -3.68 13.26 -5.27
C LEU A 265 -4.72 14.18 -4.63
N LEU A 266 -5.69 13.62 -3.90
CA LEU A 266 -6.66 14.42 -3.14
C LEU A 266 -5.96 15.28 -2.09
N LEU A 267 -5.01 14.72 -1.36
CA LEU A 267 -4.20 15.46 -0.37
C LEU A 267 -3.32 16.52 -1.03
N LEU A 268 -2.72 16.22 -2.18
CA LEU A 268 -1.94 17.19 -2.96
C LEU A 268 -2.80 18.40 -3.36
N ALA A 269 -4.04 18.17 -3.80
CA ALA A 269 -4.95 19.24 -4.18
C ALA A 269 -5.24 20.18 -3.00
N ALA A 270 -5.39 19.63 -1.78
CA ALA A 270 -5.55 20.41 -0.55
C ALA A 270 -4.26 21.14 -0.16
N ALA A 271 -3.13 20.43 -0.15
CA ALA A 271 -1.83 20.96 0.25
C ALA A 271 -1.33 22.08 -0.68
N ARG A 272 -1.55 21.96 -2.00
CA ARG A 272 -1.21 22.99 -2.99
C ARG A 272 -1.85 24.34 -2.67
N LYS A 273 -3.12 24.33 -2.27
CA LYS A 273 -3.86 25.56 -1.92
C LYS A 273 -3.36 26.19 -0.61
N ARG A 274 -2.93 25.36 0.35
CA ARG A 274 -2.53 25.82 1.69
C ARG A 274 -1.06 26.25 1.77
N LYS A 275 -0.13 25.38 1.37
CA LYS A 275 1.34 25.55 1.52
C LYS A 275 2.05 26.09 0.27
N GLY A 276 1.34 26.24 -0.84
CA GLY A 276 1.87 26.67 -2.13
C GLY A 276 2.17 25.49 -3.06
N PRO A 277 2.23 25.74 -4.39
CA PRO A 277 2.29 24.67 -5.38
C PRO A 277 3.63 23.92 -5.38
N ILE A 278 4.75 24.62 -5.18
CA ILE A 278 6.11 24.06 -5.30
C ILE A 278 6.41 23.10 -4.14
N SER A 279 6.16 23.52 -2.90
CA SER A 279 6.41 22.70 -1.70
C SER A 279 5.51 21.46 -1.67
N ALA A 280 4.23 21.62 -2.04
CA ALA A 280 3.29 20.51 -2.12
C ALA A 280 3.66 19.52 -3.22
N LEU A 281 4.11 20.01 -4.38
CA LEU A 281 4.53 19.15 -5.48
C LEU A 281 5.80 18.35 -5.12
N LEU A 282 6.83 19.00 -4.56
CA LEU A 282 8.09 18.35 -4.17
C LEU A 282 7.85 17.24 -3.13
N TRP A 283 7.05 17.52 -2.11
CA TRP A 283 6.72 16.52 -1.09
C TRP A 283 5.95 15.34 -1.70
N PHE A 284 4.96 15.62 -2.54
CA PHE A 284 4.17 14.60 -3.21
C PHE A 284 5.02 13.73 -4.16
N THR A 285 5.87 14.34 -4.99
CA THR A 285 6.78 13.60 -5.86
C THR A 285 7.73 12.74 -5.04
N GLY A 286 8.27 13.26 -3.93
CA GLY A 286 9.16 12.49 -3.06
C GLY A 286 8.47 11.29 -2.43
N VAL A 287 7.24 11.46 -1.92
CA VAL A 287 6.46 10.37 -1.31
C VAL A 287 6.09 9.29 -2.35
N ILE A 288 5.70 9.69 -3.56
CA ILE A 288 5.40 8.73 -4.63
C ILE A 288 6.65 7.97 -5.03
N VAL A 289 7.75 8.66 -5.32
CA VAL A 289 9.00 8.00 -5.74
C VAL A 289 9.49 7.04 -4.66
N ALA A 290 9.48 7.45 -3.39
CA ALA A 290 9.87 6.59 -2.27
C ALA A 290 8.96 5.35 -2.16
N ASN A 291 7.64 5.53 -2.28
CA ASN A 291 6.70 4.42 -2.21
C ASN A 291 6.82 3.47 -3.41
N SER A 292 7.02 4.00 -4.61
CA SER A 292 7.24 3.22 -5.83
C SER A 292 8.53 2.42 -5.74
N LEU A 293 9.63 3.03 -5.26
CA LEU A 293 10.89 2.30 -5.02
C LEU A 293 10.68 1.19 -3.99
N PHE A 294 10.05 1.49 -2.85
CA PHE A 294 9.77 0.50 -1.81
C PHE A 294 8.82 -0.62 -2.26
N SER A 295 7.87 -0.33 -3.15
CA SER A 295 6.90 -1.33 -3.63
C SER A 295 7.42 -2.20 -4.78
N PHE A 296 8.33 -1.66 -5.61
CA PHE A 296 8.78 -2.30 -6.85
C PHE A 296 10.26 -2.65 -6.88
N TRP A 297 11.00 -2.46 -5.78
CA TRP A 297 12.40 -2.87 -5.70
C TRP A 297 12.68 -4.33 -6.09
N PRO A 298 11.81 -5.33 -5.85
CA PRO A 298 12.11 -6.69 -6.26
C PRO A 298 12.11 -6.84 -7.78
N LEU A 299 11.27 -6.09 -8.50
CA LEU A 299 11.26 -6.10 -9.97
C LEU A 299 12.55 -5.50 -10.53
N ILE A 300 13.03 -4.40 -9.93
CA ILE A 300 14.33 -3.80 -10.30
C ILE A 300 15.45 -4.82 -10.09
N PHE A 301 15.41 -5.55 -8.97
CA PHE A 301 16.37 -6.62 -8.70
C PHE A 301 16.27 -7.79 -9.68
N ILE A 302 15.05 -8.27 -9.99
CA ILE A 302 14.82 -9.37 -10.95
C ILE A 302 15.42 -9.05 -12.31
N PHE A 303 15.07 -7.88 -12.87
CA PHE A 303 15.54 -7.49 -14.21
C PHE A 303 17.02 -7.12 -14.24
N GLY A 304 17.54 -6.54 -13.15
CA GLY A 304 18.97 -6.26 -13.00
C GLY A 304 19.82 -7.53 -12.87
N TRP A 305 19.34 -8.52 -12.12
CA TRP A 305 19.99 -9.82 -12.01
C TRP A 305 19.99 -10.57 -13.34
N ALA A 306 18.83 -10.65 -14.01
CA ALA A 306 18.71 -11.31 -15.31
C ALA A 306 19.63 -10.69 -16.36
N ALA A 307 19.86 -9.36 -16.31
CA ALA A 307 20.75 -8.67 -17.24
C ALA A 307 22.22 -9.06 -17.05
N ASN A 308 22.63 -9.35 -15.81
CA ASN A 308 23.99 -9.79 -15.48
C ASN A 308 24.20 -11.29 -15.72
N ALA A 309 23.14 -12.09 -15.59
CA ALA A 309 23.19 -13.55 -15.77
C ALA A 309 23.21 -13.96 -17.26
N SER A 310 22.56 -13.20 -18.14
CA SER A 310 22.54 -13.48 -19.57
C SER A 310 23.90 -13.18 -20.23
N PRO A 311 24.52 -14.14 -20.93
CA PRO A 311 25.76 -13.88 -21.66
C PRO A 311 25.52 -12.85 -22.78
N ALA A 312 26.42 -11.89 -22.91
CA ALA A 312 26.37 -10.88 -23.98
C ALA A 312 26.22 -11.56 -25.36
N PRO A 313 25.40 -11.00 -26.29
CA PRO A 313 25.28 -11.55 -27.62
C PRO A 313 26.67 -11.56 -28.27
N LYS A 314 27.18 -12.75 -28.62
CA LYS A 314 28.36 -12.85 -29.46
C LYS A 314 28.01 -12.20 -30.79
N MET A 315 28.62 -11.06 -31.12
CA MET A 315 28.63 -10.54 -32.49
C MET A 315 29.26 -11.63 -33.36
N GLU A 316 28.45 -12.33 -34.14
CA GLU A 316 28.97 -13.16 -35.22
C GLU A 316 29.72 -12.25 -36.20
N PRO A 317 30.98 -12.54 -36.54
CA PRO A 317 31.68 -11.78 -37.57
C PRO A 317 30.93 -11.92 -38.89
N PRO A 318 30.93 -10.87 -39.74
CA PRO A 318 30.26 -10.94 -41.04
C PRO A 318 30.82 -12.14 -41.83
N MET A 319 29.92 -12.99 -42.31
CA MET A 319 30.31 -14.11 -43.17
C MET A 319 31.03 -13.58 -44.42
N PRO A 320 32.14 -14.21 -44.83
CA PRO A 320 32.90 -13.81 -46.01
C PRO A 320 32.12 -13.98 -47.31
#